data_AF-A0AAD4XN06-F1
#
_entry.id   AF-A0AAD4XN06-F1
#
_cell.length_a   1.000
_cell.length_b   1.000
_cell.length_c   1.000
_cell.angle_alpha   90.00
_cell.angle_beta   90.00
_cell.angle_gamma   90.00
#
_symmetry.space_group_name_H-M   'P 1'
#
loop_
_entity.id
_entity.type
_entity.pdbx_description
1 polymer ?
#
loop_
_entity_poly.entity_id
_entity_poly.type
_entity_poly.pdbx_seq_one_letter_code
_entity_poly.pdbx_strand_id
1 'polypeptide(L)'
;MTSSSNTELSPPPRLKAAEEIESDHFPTPILDAERSNLIKRISEEGGYAYVSMEALAAGGDFRAAEGTREMEWEQLHSEAYSMACLHVAIYHYRNRDFREALRVLDMGLIMGGLLLRQDLNSAVERVSVKCSGVDQGVMTDGKRGFGSERNSTGEEVRCQVLLNKSLSCKMVEKRSSLSIEGFPCDYFLSGSPVIISNSMSHWPASNKWKDMDYLKRVAGGRTVPVE
;
A
#
# COMPACT_ATOMS: atom_id res chain seq x y z
N MET A 1 -70.80 16.70 -35.31
CA MET A 1 -69.63 17.22 -36.04
C MET A 1 -68.82 18.04 -35.05
N THR A 2 -67.80 17.39 -34.47
CA THR A 2 -66.37 17.78 -34.57
C THR A 2 -66.00 18.92 -33.61
N SER A 3 -65.33 18.63 -32.48
CA SER A 3 -63.85 18.71 -32.32
C SER A 3 -63.40 20.15 -32.04
N SER A 4 -62.57 20.53 -31.07
CA SER A 4 -61.72 19.83 -30.11
C SER A 4 -61.41 20.81 -28.97
N SER A 5 -61.43 20.35 -27.72
CA SER A 5 -60.89 21.09 -26.57
C SER A 5 -59.40 20.77 -26.48
N ASN A 6 -58.54 21.76 -26.74
CA ASN A 6 -57.10 21.64 -26.49
C ASN A 6 -56.85 21.74 -24.98
N THR A 7 -56.64 20.61 -24.33
CA THR A 7 -56.07 20.54 -22.98
C THR A 7 -54.56 20.48 -23.11
N GLU A 8 -53.90 21.64 -22.95
CA GLU A 8 -52.45 21.75 -22.87
C GLU A 8 -51.97 21.07 -21.57
N LEU A 9 -51.36 19.90 -21.74
CA LEU A 9 -50.78 19.10 -20.66
C LEU A 9 -49.43 19.72 -20.27
N SER A 10 -49.38 20.35 -19.10
CA SER A 10 -48.13 20.85 -18.49
C SER A 10 -47.14 19.68 -18.29
N PRO A 11 -45.85 19.80 -18.64
CA PRO A 11 -44.90 18.71 -18.50
C PRO A 11 -44.61 18.44 -17.01
N PRO A 12 -44.41 17.17 -16.61
CA PRO A 12 -44.08 16.85 -15.23
C PRO A 12 -42.71 17.42 -14.85
N PRO A 13 -42.51 17.80 -13.58
CA PRO A 13 -41.24 18.35 -13.11
C PRO A 13 -40.14 17.30 -13.25
N ARG A 14 -39.07 17.67 -13.98
CA ARG A 14 -37.86 16.85 -14.15
C ARG A 14 -37.26 16.53 -12.78
N LEU A 15 -37.28 15.26 -12.42
CA LEU A 15 -36.50 14.67 -11.33
C LEU A 15 -35.01 14.92 -11.59
N LYS A 16 -34.47 16.02 -11.08
CA LYS A 16 -33.02 16.21 -10.91
C LYS A 16 -32.62 15.64 -9.56
N ALA A 17 -32.50 14.32 -9.46
CA ALA A 17 -32.02 13.69 -8.22
C ALA A 17 -31.43 12.27 -8.42
N ALA A 18 -30.91 11.91 -9.60
CA ALA A 18 -30.44 10.54 -9.83
C ALA A 18 -29.13 10.42 -10.65
N GLU A 19 -28.35 11.49 -10.81
CA GLU A 19 -27.17 11.45 -11.68
C GLU A 19 -25.95 12.14 -11.06
N GLU A 20 -25.67 11.83 -9.78
CA GLU A 20 -24.35 11.99 -9.16
C GLU A 20 -24.10 10.83 -8.18
N ILE A 21 -24.22 9.58 -8.67
CA ILE A 21 -23.54 8.43 -8.07
C ILE A 21 -22.48 8.04 -9.10
N GLU A 22 -21.46 8.89 -9.24
CA GLU A 22 -20.23 8.47 -9.87
C GLU A 22 -19.70 7.33 -9.00
N SER A 23 -19.71 6.11 -9.54
CA SER A 23 -19.39 4.90 -8.81
C SER A 23 -17.97 5.02 -8.26
N ASP A 24 -17.84 5.39 -6.99
CA ASP A 24 -16.60 5.37 -6.22
C ASP A 24 -16.26 3.89 -5.89
N HIS A 25 -16.21 3.08 -6.95
CA HIS A 25 -15.87 1.68 -6.92
C HIS A 25 -14.38 1.57 -6.64
N PHE A 26 -14.03 0.65 -5.75
CA PHE A 26 -12.68 0.38 -5.30
C PHE A 26 -12.20 -0.89 -6.04
N PRO A 27 -11.62 -0.76 -7.24
CA PRO A 27 -11.38 -1.90 -8.10
C PRO A 27 -10.25 -2.76 -7.54
N THR A 28 -10.46 -4.08 -7.56
CA THR A 28 -9.47 -5.08 -7.15
C THR A 28 -9.38 -6.17 -8.23
N PRO A 29 -8.89 -5.82 -9.44
CA PRO A 29 -8.97 -6.70 -10.61
C PRO A 29 -8.19 -8.02 -10.44
N ILE A 30 -7.09 -8.01 -9.69
CA ILE A 30 -6.29 -9.22 -9.45
C ILE A 30 -6.99 -10.09 -8.42
N LEU A 31 -7.51 -9.50 -7.35
CA LEU A 31 -8.32 -10.22 -6.39
C LEU A 31 -9.52 -10.86 -7.10
N ASP A 32 -10.25 -10.11 -7.92
CA ASP A 32 -11.42 -10.60 -8.64
C ASP A 32 -11.09 -11.79 -9.56
N ALA A 33 -9.91 -11.78 -10.19
CA ALA A 33 -9.43 -12.87 -11.04
C ALA A 33 -8.92 -14.09 -10.26
N GLU A 34 -8.16 -13.88 -9.19
CA GLU A 34 -7.45 -14.94 -8.46
C GLU A 34 -8.22 -15.47 -7.24
N ARG A 35 -9.33 -14.84 -6.85
CA ARG A 35 -10.13 -15.21 -5.67
C ARG A 35 -10.46 -16.70 -5.63
N SER A 36 -10.99 -17.26 -6.72
CA SER A 36 -11.35 -18.68 -6.75
C SER A 36 -10.14 -19.61 -6.58
N ASN A 37 -8.99 -19.25 -7.15
CA ASN A 37 -7.75 -20.03 -7.01
C ASN A 37 -7.20 -19.96 -5.58
N LEU A 38 -7.26 -18.77 -4.96
CA LEU A 38 -6.85 -18.56 -3.56
C LEU A 38 -7.73 -19.36 -2.60
N ILE A 39 -9.05 -19.24 -2.75
CA ILE A 39 -10.01 -19.98 -1.92
C ILE A 39 -9.82 -21.50 -2.06
N LYS A 40 -9.58 -21.98 -3.28
CA LYS A 40 -9.29 -23.40 -3.52
C LYS A 40 -8.03 -23.84 -2.77
N ARG A 41 -6.92 -23.11 -2.90
CA ARG A 41 -5.65 -23.43 -2.19
C ARG A 41 -5.83 -23.45 -0.68
N ILE A 42 -6.47 -22.40 -0.12
CA ILE A 42 -6.73 -22.31 1.32
C ILE A 42 -7.60 -23.49 1.79
N SER A 43 -8.60 -23.90 1.00
CA SER A 43 -9.43 -25.06 1.33
C SER A 43 -8.66 -26.38 1.31
N GLU A 44 -7.74 -26.56 0.36
CA GLU A 44 -6.87 -27.75 0.25
C GLU A 44 -5.94 -27.88 1.45
N GLU A 45 -5.55 -26.75 2.03
CA GLU A 45 -4.70 -26.67 3.23
C GLU A 45 -5.49 -26.76 4.53
N GLY A 46 -6.83 -26.89 4.46
CA GLY A 46 -7.71 -27.07 5.61
C GLY A 46 -8.36 -25.79 6.16
N GLY A 47 -8.20 -24.64 5.50
CA GLY A 47 -8.74 -23.33 5.90
C GLY A 47 -10.25 -23.16 5.65
N TYR A 48 -11.08 -24.18 5.89
CA TYR A 48 -12.52 -24.14 5.61
C TYR A 48 -13.28 -23.04 6.38
N ALA A 49 -12.83 -22.73 7.60
CA ALA A 49 -13.39 -21.64 8.40
C ALA A 49 -13.14 -20.28 7.75
N TYR A 50 -11.93 -20.05 7.24
CA TYR A 50 -11.61 -18.86 6.47
C TYR A 50 -12.47 -18.74 5.22
N VAL A 51 -12.56 -19.81 4.41
CA VAL A 51 -13.34 -19.80 3.15
C VAL A 51 -14.80 -19.42 3.39
N SER A 52 -15.40 -19.93 4.48
CA SER A 52 -16.79 -19.62 4.83
C SER A 52 -16.97 -18.14 5.19
N MET A 53 -16.01 -17.58 5.92
CA MET A 53 -16.03 -16.18 6.35
C MET A 53 -15.65 -15.22 5.22
N GLU A 54 -14.76 -15.62 4.33
CA GLU A 54 -14.38 -14.87 3.14
C GLU A 54 -15.58 -14.69 2.21
N ALA A 55 -16.43 -15.71 2.03
CA ALA A 55 -17.62 -15.59 1.21
C ALA A 55 -18.58 -14.50 1.75
N LEU A 56 -18.68 -14.36 3.07
CA LEU A 56 -19.47 -13.31 3.73
C LEU A 56 -18.77 -11.94 3.60
N ALA A 57 -17.45 -11.89 3.76
CA ALA A 57 -16.64 -10.68 3.61
C ALA A 57 -16.74 -10.11 2.19
N ALA A 58 -16.68 -10.95 1.16
CA ALA A 58 -16.89 -10.57 -0.23
C ALA A 58 -18.33 -10.07 -0.50
N GLY A 59 -19.30 -10.57 0.27
CA GLY A 59 -20.67 -10.05 0.31
C GLY A 59 -20.81 -8.70 1.01
N GLY A 60 -19.74 -8.15 1.58
CA GLY A 60 -19.71 -6.87 2.28
C GLY A 60 -19.91 -6.96 3.79
N ASP A 61 -19.85 -8.16 4.39
CA ASP A 61 -19.90 -8.31 5.85
C ASP A 61 -18.54 -7.91 6.48
N PHE A 62 -18.55 -6.76 7.17
CA PHE A 62 -17.37 -6.24 7.87
C PHE A 62 -16.86 -7.16 8.98
N ARG A 63 -17.77 -7.76 9.77
CA ARG A 63 -17.35 -8.63 10.88
C ARG A 63 -16.67 -9.88 10.35
N ALA A 64 -17.16 -10.37 9.21
CA ALA A 64 -16.52 -11.48 8.53
C ALA A 64 -15.13 -11.10 8.00
N ALA A 65 -14.97 -9.91 7.42
CA ALA A 65 -13.69 -9.41 6.91
C ALA A 65 -12.63 -9.17 8.03
N GLU A 66 -13.06 -8.66 9.19
CA GLU A 66 -12.18 -8.53 10.36
C GLU A 66 -11.82 -9.90 10.94
N GLY A 67 -12.81 -10.81 11.05
CA GLY A 67 -12.59 -12.16 11.52
C GLY A 67 -11.60 -12.94 10.65
N THR A 68 -11.71 -12.86 9.32
CA THR A 68 -10.74 -13.50 8.42
C THR A 68 -9.34 -12.93 8.58
N ARG A 69 -9.21 -11.61 8.77
CA ARG A 69 -7.89 -10.99 9.00
C ARG A 69 -7.23 -11.47 10.29
N GLU A 70 -8.00 -11.66 11.36
CA GLU A 70 -7.49 -12.19 12.64
C GLU A 70 -7.11 -13.66 12.54
N MET A 71 -7.93 -14.49 11.87
CA MET A 71 -7.67 -15.93 11.70
C MET A 71 -6.39 -16.21 10.90
N GLU A 72 -6.14 -15.43 9.86
CA GLU A 72 -5.02 -15.68 8.94
C GLU A 72 -3.66 -15.18 9.46
N TRP A 73 -3.68 -14.30 10.45
CA TRP A 73 -2.47 -13.93 11.18
C TRP A 73 -1.81 -15.15 11.86
N GLU A 74 -2.62 -16.13 12.30
CA GLU A 74 -2.14 -17.29 13.05
C GLU A 74 -1.72 -18.48 12.18
N GLN A 75 -2.20 -18.56 10.92
CA GLN A 75 -2.03 -19.74 10.05
C GLN A 75 -1.07 -19.55 8.85
N LEU A 76 -0.41 -18.39 8.76
CA LEU A 76 0.68 -18.12 7.82
C LEU A 76 0.26 -18.04 6.33
N HIS A 77 -1.03 -17.85 6.01
CA HIS A 77 -1.45 -17.57 4.63
C HIS A 77 -1.36 -16.07 4.34
N SER A 78 -0.15 -15.62 4.01
CA SER A 78 0.10 -14.21 3.66
C SER A 78 -0.86 -13.69 2.58
N GLU A 79 -1.24 -14.52 1.59
CA GLU A 79 -2.20 -14.12 0.55
C GLU A 79 -3.65 -13.99 1.06
N ALA A 80 -4.06 -14.84 2.00
CA ALA A 80 -5.37 -14.74 2.63
C ALA A 80 -5.47 -13.47 3.49
N TYR A 81 -4.38 -13.14 4.20
CA TYR A 81 -4.26 -11.89 4.95
C TYR A 81 -4.38 -10.66 4.04
N SER A 82 -3.71 -10.66 2.88
CA SER A 82 -3.84 -9.58 1.87
C SER A 82 -5.29 -9.39 1.41
N MET A 83 -5.98 -10.50 1.13
CA MET A 83 -7.38 -10.50 0.70
C MET A 83 -8.30 -9.93 1.79
N ALA A 84 -8.15 -10.38 3.03
CA ALA A 84 -8.92 -9.85 4.16
C ALA A 84 -8.67 -8.34 4.36
N CYS A 85 -7.41 -7.89 4.24
CA CYS A 85 -7.07 -6.47 4.32
C CYS A 85 -7.75 -5.64 3.22
N LEU A 86 -7.85 -6.15 1.98
CA LEU A 86 -8.57 -5.48 0.91
C LEU A 86 -10.07 -5.35 1.22
N HIS A 87 -10.72 -6.40 1.71
CA HIS A 87 -12.14 -6.34 2.07
C HIS A 87 -12.42 -5.34 3.20
N VAL A 88 -11.61 -5.35 4.26
CA VAL A 88 -11.71 -4.39 5.37
C VAL A 88 -11.45 -2.96 4.89
N ALA A 89 -10.44 -2.76 4.04
CA ALA A 89 -10.12 -1.44 3.48
C ALA A 89 -11.26 -0.90 2.61
N ILE A 90 -11.90 -1.74 1.79
CA ILE A 90 -13.08 -1.38 0.99
C ILE A 90 -14.22 -0.91 1.90
N TYR A 91 -14.45 -1.61 3.02
CA TYR A 91 -15.47 -1.20 3.99
C TYR A 91 -15.17 0.18 4.61
N HIS A 92 -13.96 0.41 5.11
CA HIS A 92 -13.57 1.70 5.67
C HIS A 92 -13.58 2.82 4.62
N TYR A 93 -13.19 2.53 3.38
CA TYR A 93 -13.25 3.49 2.28
C TYR A 93 -14.69 3.97 2.03
N ARG A 94 -15.67 3.04 2.02
CA ARG A 94 -17.09 3.37 1.84
C ARG A 94 -17.64 4.21 2.99
N ASN A 95 -17.15 3.98 4.21
CA ASN A 95 -17.53 4.77 5.39
C ASN A 95 -16.76 6.09 5.53
N ARG A 96 -15.87 6.40 4.58
CA ARG A 96 -14.98 7.59 4.59
C ARG A 96 -13.96 7.61 5.73
N ASP A 97 -13.68 6.46 6.34
CA ASP A 97 -12.64 6.28 7.35
C ASP A 97 -11.27 6.06 6.67
N PHE A 98 -10.81 7.03 5.90
CA PHE A 98 -9.62 6.89 5.05
C PHE A 98 -8.34 6.57 5.84
N ARG A 99 -8.24 7.05 7.08
CA ARG A 99 -7.09 6.77 7.96
C ARG A 99 -7.03 5.29 8.34
N GLU A 100 -8.18 4.70 8.69
CA GLU A 100 -8.23 3.29 9.05
C GLU A 100 -8.08 2.42 7.79
N ALA A 101 -8.71 2.80 6.67
CA ALA A 101 -8.48 2.13 5.39
C ALA A 101 -6.98 2.09 5.04
N LEU A 102 -6.26 3.21 5.20
CA LEU A 102 -4.82 3.28 4.93
C LEU A 102 -4.01 2.40 5.88
N ARG A 103 -4.36 2.39 7.17
CA ARG A 103 -3.73 1.52 8.18
C ARG A 103 -3.86 0.05 7.82
N VAL A 104 -5.07 -0.39 7.43
CA VAL A 104 -5.30 -1.79 7.07
C VAL A 104 -4.58 -2.18 5.79
N LEU A 105 -4.55 -1.28 4.79
CA LEU A 105 -3.78 -1.51 3.58
C LEU A 105 -2.27 -1.60 3.87
N ASP A 106 -1.74 -0.75 4.75
CA ASP A 106 -0.34 -0.83 5.18
C ASP A 106 -0.04 -2.16 5.88
N MET A 107 -0.95 -2.68 6.70
CA MET A 107 -0.80 -4.01 7.29
C MET A 107 -0.76 -5.10 6.22
N GLY A 108 -1.65 -5.05 5.21
CA GLY A 108 -1.60 -5.95 4.07
C GLY A 108 -0.27 -5.84 3.29
N LEU A 109 0.31 -4.65 3.20
CA LEU A 109 1.62 -4.44 2.56
C LEU A 109 2.81 -4.90 3.42
N ILE A 110 2.68 -4.97 4.74
CA ILE A 110 3.78 -5.39 5.62
C ILE A 110 3.74 -6.91 5.82
N MET A 111 2.55 -7.48 5.97
CA MET A 111 2.34 -8.85 6.44
C MET A 111 1.71 -9.76 5.39
N GLY A 112 1.11 -9.19 4.36
CA GLY A 112 0.44 -9.93 3.31
C GLY A 112 1.39 -10.46 2.22
N GLY A 113 0.83 -11.32 1.37
CA GLY A 113 1.52 -11.95 0.25
C GLY A 113 1.69 -11.02 -0.95
N LEU A 114 2.45 -11.48 -1.95
CA LEU A 114 2.85 -10.69 -3.10
C LEU A 114 1.81 -10.71 -4.23
N LEU A 115 0.93 -11.71 -4.30
CA LEU A 115 -0.01 -11.87 -5.40
C LEU A 115 -0.92 -10.64 -5.55
N LEU A 116 -1.45 -10.15 -4.42
CA LEU A 116 -2.38 -9.01 -4.39
C LEU A 116 -1.68 -7.66 -4.21
N ARG A 117 -0.35 -7.59 -4.38
CA ARG A 117 0.45 -6.40 -4.09
C ARG A 117 0.06 -5.19 -4.94
N GLN A 118 -0.24 -5.41 -6.22
CA GLN A 118 -0.63 -4.34 -7.13
C GLN A 118 -2.00 -3.76 -6.77
N ASP A 119 -2.96 -4.60 -6.37
CA ASP A 119 -4.27 -4.16 -5.89
C ASP A 119 -4.13 -3.37 -4.58
N LEU A 120 -3.32 -3.83 -3.63
CA LEU A 120 -3.00 -3.10 -2.40
C LEU A 120 -2.35 -1.74 -2.68
N ASN A 121 -1.38 -1.67 -3.59
CA ASN A 121 -0.73 -0.39 -3.95
C ASN A 121 -1.71 0.59 -4.62
N SER A 122 -2.54 0.10 -5.54
CA SER A 122 -3.56 0.91 -6.23
C SER A 122 -4.62 1.44 -5.24
N ALA A 123 -5.02 0.59 -4.30
CA ALA A 123 -5.87 0.93 -3.18
C ALA A 123 -5.27 2.04 -2.31
N VAL A 124 -3.99 1.90 -1.94
CA VAL A 124 -3.26 2.90 -1.15
C VAL A 124 -3.22 4.25 -1.84
N GLU A 125 -2.90 4.29 -3.14
CA GLU A 125 -2.83 5.55 -3.89
C GLU A 125 -4.18 6.27 -3.86
N ARG A 126 -5.27 5.55 -4.10
CA ARG A 126 -6.64 6.07 -4.05
C ARG A 126 -7.01 6.62 -2.67
N VAL A 127 -6.77 5.84 -1.61
CA VAL A 127 -7.05 6.25 -0.22
C VAL A 127 -6.21 7.48 0.15
N SER A 128 -4.95 7.54 -0.27
CA SER A 128 -4.03 8.64 0.03
C SER A 128 -4.49 9.97 -0.59
N VAL A 129 -5.02 9.94 -1.82
CA VAL A 129 -5.60 11.13 -2.47
C VAL A 129 -6.80 11.65 -1.68
N LYS A 130 -7.69 10.76 -1.24
CA LYS A 130 -8.88 11.14 -0.46
C LYS A 130 -8.52 11.63 0.95
N CYS A 131 -7.54 10.99 1.61
CA CYS A 131 -7.05 11.41 2.92
C CYS A 131 -6.43 12.82 2.89
N SER A 132 -5.76 13.18 1.80
CA SER A 132 -5.15 14.51 1.61
C SER A 132 -6.19 15.61 1.35
N GLY A 133 -7.36 15.26 0.80
CA GLY A 133 -8.45 16.19 0.51
C GLY A 133 -9.31 16.58 1.72
N VAL A 134 -9.30 15.77 2.79
CA VAL A 134 -10.04 16.08 4.04
C VAL A 134 -9.29 17.12 4.89
N ASP A 135 -7.99 17.30 4.66
CA ASP A 135 -7.08 18.10 5.50
C ASP A 135 -6.64 19.44 4.86
N GLN A 136 -7.20 19.83 3.70
CA GLN A 136 -6.76 21.04 2.97
C GLN A 136 -7.88 22.05 2.71
N GLY A 137 -8.07 22.94 3.69
CA GLY A 137 -8.04 24.37 3.40
C GLY A 137 -6.57 24.82 3.44
N VAL A 138 -6.09 25.39 2.32
CA VAL A 138 -4.78 26.05 2.09
C VAL A 138 -3.72 25.25 1.31
N MET A 139 -3.69 25.61 0.02
CA MET A 139 -2.59 25.74 -0.96
C MET A 139 -1.76 24.53 -1.44
N THR A 140 -2.10 24.19 -2.68
CA THR A 140 -1.30 23.72 -3.82
C THR A 140 0.22 23.95 -3.75
N ASP A 141 1.01 22.89 -4.00
CA ASP A 141 1.85 22.78 -5.21
C ASP A 141 2.38 21.34 -5.36
N GLY A 142 2.49 20.86 -6.60
CA GLY A 142 3.39 19.76 -6.96
C GLY A 142 2.78 18.38 -7.18
N LYS A 143 2.10 18.19 -8.32
CA LYS A 143 2.04 16.91 -9.03
C LYS A 143 3.45 16.27 -9.08
N ARG A 144 3.61 15.08 -8.49
CA ARG A 144 4.61 14.10 -8.94
C ARG A 144 4.04 12.70 -8.76
N GLY A 145 3.69 12.07 -9.89
CA GLY A 145 3.39 10.65 -9.95
C GLY A 145 4.59 9.86 -9.47
N PHE A 146 4.35 8.94 -8.54
CA PHE A 146 5.33 7.97 -8.09
C PHE A 146 4.98 6.64 -8.75
N GLY A 147 5.29 6.54 -10.05
CA GLY A 147 5.35 5.24 -10.72
C GLY A 147 6.55 4.49 -10.17
N SER A 148 6.31 3.52 -9.29
CA SER A 148 7.32 2.57 -8.85
C SER A 148 6.78 1.15 -9.01
N GLU A 149 6.62 0.74 -10.27
CA GLU A 149 6.69 -0.67 -10.62
C GLU A 149 8.12 -1.14 -10.40
N ARG A 150 8.35 -1.76 -9.25
CA ARG A 150 9.49 -2.67 -9.07
C ARG A 150 8.91 -4.02 -8.70
N ASN A 151 8.88 -4.90 -9.70
CA ASN A 151 8.75 -6.33 -9.50
C ASN A 151 10.02 -6.78 -8.75
N SER A 152 9.98 -6.69 -7.43
CA SER A 152 11.02 -7.27 -6.58
C SER A 152 10.74 -8.75 -6.49
N THR A 153 11.40 -9.53 -7.36
CA THR A 153 11.62 -10.96 -7.11
C THR A 153 12.16 -11.10 -5.69
N GLY A 154 11.50 -11.92 -4.88
CA GLY A 154 11.86 -12.17 -3.49
C GLY A 154 13.25 -12.76 -3.37
N GLU A 155 14.26 -11.91 -3.26
CA GLU A 155 15.54 -12.29 -2.69
C GLU A 155 15.36 -12.27 -1.18
N GLU A 156 15.24 -13.47 -0.62
CA GLU A 156 15.36 -13.76 0.81
C GLU A 156 16.50 -12.91 1.40
N VAL A 157 16.16 -12.00 2.32
CA VAL A 157 17.14 -11.20 3.06
C VAL A 157 17.86 -12.15 4.01
N ARG A 158 18.87 -12.84 3.48
CA ARG A 158 19.81 -13.59 4.29
C ARG A 158 20.55 -12.57 5.13
N CYS A 159 20.31 -12.55 6.45
CA CYS A 159 21.16 -11.84 7.40
C CYS A 159 22.59 -12.35 7.22
N GLN A 160 23.39 -11.61 6.46
CA GLN A 160 24.75 -12.00 6.15
C GLN A 160 25.54 -11.95 7.45
N VAL A 161 26.12 -13.08 7.82
CA VAL A 161 27.18 -13.18 8.82
C VAL A 161 28.21 -12.11 8.48
N LEU A 162 28.51 -11.22 9.43
CA LEU A 162 29.47 -10.13 9.25
C LEU A 162 30.76 -10.69 8.62
N LEU A 163 31.27 -10.02 7.58
CA LEU A 163 32.49 -10.45 6.90
C LEU A 163 33.62 -10.66 7.92
N ASN A 164 34.43 -11.70 7.68
CA ASN A 164 35.67 -11.91 8.43
C ASN A 164 36.50 -10.62 8.37
N LYS A 165 36.83 -10.07 9.56
CA LYS A 165 37.53 -8.79 9.83
C LYS A 165 36.65 -7.55 10.09
N SER A 166 35.31 -7.64 10.01
CA SER A 166 34.44 -6.49 10.27
C SER A 166 34.62 -5.86 11.67
N LEU A 167 35.11 -6.65 12.65
CA LEU A 167 35.40 -6.20 14.02
C LEU A 167 36.90 -6.09 14.34
N SER A 168 37.80 -6.36 13.38
CA SER A 168 39.26 -6.29 13.62
C SER A 168 39.88 -4.92 13.37
N CYS A 169 39.15 -4.01 12.73
CA CYS A 169 39.62 -2.67 12.41
C CYS A 169 39.49 -1.74 13.62
N LYS A 170 40.61 -1.34 14.23
CA LYS A 170 40.63 -0.37 15.34
C LYS A 170 40.31 1.06 14.89
N MET A 171 40.57 1.40 13.63
CA MET A 171 40.22 2.67 13.01
C MET A 171 39.74 2.41 11.58
N VAL A 172 38.65 3.07 11.18
CA VAL A 172 38.10 2.97 9.82
C VAL A 172 38.62 4.15 9.01
N GLU A 173 39.19 3.86 7.85
CA GLU A 173 39.73 4.88 6.97
C GLU A 173 38.63 5.75 6.35
N LYS A 174 38.89 7.06 6.17
CA LYS A 174 37.95 8.02 5.60
C LYS A 174 38.50 8.56 4.27
N ARG A 175 37.75 8.37 3.17
CA ARG A 175 38.14 8.80 1.82
C ARG A 175 37.03 9.65 1.19
N SER A 176 37.38 10.81 0.64
CA SER A 176 36.43 11.74 0.00
C SER A 176 36.24 11.52 -1.51
N SER A 177 37.13 10.72 -2.12
CA SER A 177 37.11 10.42 -3.55
C SER A 177 37.68 9.01 -3.73
N LEU A 178 36.81 8.08 -4.09
CA LEU A 178 37.19 6.74 -4.53
C LEU A 178 36.78 6.63 -6.00
N SER A 179 37.69 6.15 -6.84
CA SER A 179 37.32 5.77 -8.20
C SER A 179 36.44 4.51 -8.13
N ILE A 180 35.66 4.30 -9.20
CA ILE A 180 34.80 3.13 -9.30
C ILE A 180 35.61 1.83 -9.34
N GLU A 181 36.86 1.87 -9.84
CA GLU A 181 37.78 0.74 -9.80
C GLU A 181 38.54 0.64 -8.47
N GLY A 182 38.83 1.77 -7.81
CA GLY A 182 39.60 1.82 -6.56
C GLY A 182 38.85 1.23 -5.37
N PHE A 183 37.54 1.46 -5.27
CA PHE A 183 36.75 0.87 -4.18
C PHE A 183 36.75 -0.68 -4.20
N PRO A 184 36.49 -1.34 -5.35
CA PRO A 184 36.62 -2.79 -5.48
C PRO A 184 37.99 -3.33 -5.08
N CYS A 185 39.07 -2.76 -5.64
CA CYS A 185 40.43 -3.25 -5.44
C CYS A 185 40.91 -3.10 -3.99
N ASP A 186 40.69 -1.92 -3.40
CA ASP A 186 41.35 -1.57 -2.13
C ASP A 186 40.52 -2.01 -0.91
N TYR A 187 39.18 -1.98 -1.00
CA TYR A 187 38.29 -2.14 0.16
C TYR A 187 37.31 -3.31 0.04
N PHE A 188 36.60 -3.43 -1.08
CA PHE A 188 35.55 -4.44 -1.24
C PHE A 188 36.12 -5.87 -1.26
N LEU A 189 37.11 -6.15 -2.12
CA LEU A 189 37.70 -7.48 -2.24
C LEU A 189 38.49 -7.89 -0.99
N SER A 190 39.08 -6.91 -0.30
CA SER A 190 39.83 -7.14 0.93
C SER A 190 38.93 -7.33 2.16
N GLY A 191 37.63 -7.01 2.04
CA GLY A 191 36.66 -7.02 3.13
C GLY A 191 36.94 -5.94 4.19
N SER A 192 37.65 -4.86 3.80
CA SER A 192 38.08 -3.81 4.72
C SER A 192 37.07 -2.67 4.75
N PRO A 193 36.51 -2.28 5.92
CA PRO A 193 35.55 -1.19 6.00
C PRO A 193 36.20 0.16 5.66
N VAL A 194 35.45 1.05 5.01
CA VAL A 194 35.86 2.42 4.66
C VAL A 194 34.69 3.39 4.75
N ILE A 195 34.94 4.62 5.22
CA ILE A 195 33.96 5.72 5.24
C ILE A 195 34.14 6.55 3.97
N ILE A 196 33.16 6.49 3.08
CA ILE A 196 33.14 7.34 1.88
C ILE A 196 32.50 8.68 2.23
N SER A 197 33.28 9.74 2.18
CA SER A 197 32.87 11.10 2.54
C SER A 197 32.47 11.92 1.33
N ASN A 198 31.62 12.92 1.53
CA ASN A 198 31.14 13.87 0.52
C ASN A 198 30.30 13.28 -0.63
N SER A 199 30.21 11.95 -0.80
CA SER A 199 29.42 11.32 -1.87
C SER A 199 27.92 11.61 -1.80
N MET A 200 27.36 11.70 -0.59
CA MET A 200 25.91 11.94 -0.38
C MET A 200 25.60 13.38 0.07
N SER A 201 26.61 14.27 0.06
CA SER A 201 26.47 15.63 0.60
C SER A 201 25.43 16.49 -0.11
N HIS A 202 25.16 16.20 -1.37
CA HIS A 202 24.19 16.91 -2.21
C HIS A 202 22.78 16.30 -2.17
N TRP A 203 22.57 15.23 -1.39
CA TRP A 203 21.28 14.56 -1.34
C TRP A 203 20.21 15.46 -0.70
N PRO A 204 19.01 15.58 -1.30
CA PRO A 204 17.93 16.37 -0.71
C PRO A 204 17.57 15.92 0.72
N ALA A 205 17.76 14.64 1.04
CA ALA A 205 17.55 14.07 2.36
C ALA A 205 18.36 14.78 3.46
N SER A 206 19.58 15.25 3.16
CA SER A 206 20.46 15.93 4.12
C SER A 206 19.90 17.24 4.65
N ASN A 207 18.97 17.87 3.91
CA ASN A 207 18.30 19.11 4.31
C ASN A 207 16.83 18.87 4.66
N LYS A 208 16.10 18.10 3.85
CA LYS A 208 14.65 17.91 3.99
C LYS A 208 14.26 17.05 5.19
N TRP A 209 15.01 16.00 5.50
CA TRP A 209 14.61 15.04 6.54
C TRP A 209 14.93 15.51 7.96
N LYS A 210 15.64 16.65 8.11
CA LYS A 210 15.82 17.34 9.39
C LYS A 210 14.53 18.01 9.88
N ASP A 211 13.63 18.32 8.95
CA ASP A 211 12.32 18.89 9.26
C ASP A 211 11.35 17.77 9.66
N MET A 212 10.96 17.74 10.93
CA MET A 212 10.00 16.76 11.44
C MET A 212 8.61 16.93 10.83
N ASP A 213 8.21 18.14 10.45
CA ASP A 213 6.92 18.39 9.81
C ASP A 213 6.94 17.92 8.36
N TYR A 214 8.09 17.96 7.69
CA TYR A 214 8.28 17.27 6.41
C TYR A 214 8.05 15.76 6.54
N LEU A 215 8.65 15.10 7.54
CA LEU A 215 8.48 13.66 7.73
C LEU A 215 7.03 13.30 8.10
N LYS A 216 6.40 14.05 9.01
CA LYS A 216 4.99 13.86 9.36
C LYS A 216 4.07 14.04 8.15
N ARG A 217 4.33 15.03 7.30
CA ARG A 217 3.55 15.30 6.10
C ARG A 217 3.69 14.19 5.04
N VAL A 218 4.90 13.68 4.83
CA VAL A 218 5.17 12.68 3.77
C VAL A 218 4.83 11.26 4.21
N ALA A 219 5.08 10.91 5.48
CA ALA A 219 4.99 9.53 5.95
C ALA A 219 4.25 9.36 7.29
N GLY A 220 3.84 10.44 7.97
CA GLY A 220 3.25 10.36 9.30
C GLY A 220 1.89 9.64 9.38
N GLY A 221 1.19 9.49 8.25
CA GLY A 221 -0.03 8.70 8.14
C GLY A 221 0.19 7.23 7.81
N ARG A 222 1.44 6.78 7.63
CA ARG A 222 1.77 5.40 7.23
C ARG A 222 2.13 4.55 8.44
N THR A 223 1.76 3.28 8.36
CA THR A 223 2.15 2.29 9.37
C THR A 223 3.52 1.72 9.02
N VAL A 224 4.40 1.64 10.03
CA VAL A 224 5.77 1.11 9.89
C VAL A 224 6.07 0.17 11.07
N PRO A 225 6.85 -0.91 10.85
CA PRO A 225 7.35 -1.73 11.95
C PRO A 225 8.41 -0.95 12.75
N VAL A 226 8.46 -1.19 14.06
CA VAL A 226 9.43 -0.57 14.98
C VAL A 226 10.15 -1.69 15.75
N GLU A 227 11.48 -1.62 15.78
CA GLU A 227 12.37 -2.58 16.47
C GLU A 227 12.60 -2.21 17.95
#